data_AF-A0A952KD32-F1
#
_entry.id   AF-A0A952KD32-F1
#
_cell.length_a   1.000
_cell.length_b   1.000
_cell.length_c   1.000
_cell.angle_alpha   90.00
_cell.angle_beta   90.00
_cell.angle_gamma   90.00
#
_symmetry.space_group_name_H-M   'P 1'
#
loop_
_entity.id
_entity.type
_entity.pdbx_description
1 polymer ?
#
loop_
_entity_poly.entity_id
_entity_poly.type
_entity_poly.pdbx_seq_one_letter_code
_entity_poly.pdbx_strand_id
1 'polypeptide(L)'
;MRRLLPALLLAAGIAGAGPAIAAGPACPSTDLDAFLKAFIDDVALQRAFTAQPLRDQSVDNTAMPEPRPVTQMLSGAALHFPVMPTRSERATLGLEARWLERGERQAVFRLVKEDTDLQLTYVFRRGQDCWQLVERQDDSL
;
A
#
# COMPACT_ATOMS: atom_id res chain seq x y z
N MET A 1 29.14 66.45 33.85
CA MET A 1 27.72 66.05 33.71
C MET A 1 27.46 65.57 32.29
N ARG A 2 27.24 64.27 32.10
CA ARG A 2 26.34 63.62 31.12
C ARG A 2 26.84 62.19 30.88
N ARG A 3 26.08 61.25 31.46
CA ARG A 3 26.16 59.81 31.19
C ARG A 3 25.56 59.56 29.80
N LEU A 4 26.19 58.73 28.99
CA LEU A 4 25.55 58.06 27.86
C LEU A 4 25.93 56.57 27.94
N LEU A 5 24.94 55.76 28.33
CA LEU A 5 25.00 54.30 28.36
C LEU A 5 24.62 53.74 26.97
N PRO A 6 25.16 52.59 26.57
CA PRO A 6 24.93 51.98 25.27
C PRO A 6 23.62 51.19 25.25
N ALA A 7 22.82 51.34 24.19
CA ALA A 7 21.69 50.46 23.91
C ALA A 7 22.15 49.36 22.94
N LEU A 8 22.62 48.24 23.49
CA LEU A 8 22.89 47.02 22.74
C LEU A 8 21.54 46.29 22.53
N LEU A 9 20.99 46.35 21.32
CA LEU A 9 19.83 45.54 20.94
C LEU A 9 20.31 44.12 20.62
N LEU A 10 20.07 43.15 21.52
CA LEU A 10 20.09 41.74 21.17
C LEU A 10 18.75 41.37 20.52
N ALA A 11 18.75 41.17 19.21
CA ALA A 11 17.66 40.50 18.53
C ALA A 11 17.90 38.97 18.62
N ALA A 12 17.15 38.31 19.49
CA ALA A 12 17.09 36.85 19.52
C ALA A 12 16.26 36.35 18.33
N GLY A 13 16.94 35.84 17.30
CA GLY A 13 16.30 35.15 16.18
C GLY A 13 15.84 33.77 16.63
N ILE A 14 14.54 33.62 16.86
CA ILE A 14 13.86 32.33 16.96
C ILE A 14 13.80 31.67 15.58
N ALA A 15 14.66 30.68 15.33
CA ALA A 15 14.52 29.81 14.17
C ALA A 15 13.28 28.93 14.35
N GLY A 16 12.19 29.26 13.66
CA GLY A 16 11.00 28.41 13.59
C GLY A 16 11.33 27.15 12.80
N ALA A 17 11.44 26.01 13.49
CA ALA A 17 11.43 24.71 12.85
C ALA A 17 10.03 24.47 12.27
N GLY A 18 9.90 24.61 10.94
CA GLY A 18 8.70 24.19 10.22
C GLY A 18 8.46 22.69 10.39
N PRO A 19 7.22 22.22 10.22
CA PRO A 19 6.91 20.79 10.34
C PRO A 19 7.74 20.00 9.33
N ALA A 20 8.56 19.08 9.83
CA ALA A 20 9.27 18.13 8.97
C ALA A 20 8.22 17.21 8.33
N ILE A 21 8.07 17.29 7.01
CA ILE A 21 7.33 16.30 6.24
C ILE A 21 8.11 14.99 6.41
N ALA A 22 7.54 14.04 7.18
CA ALA A 22 8.13 12.73 7.34
C ALA A 22 8.25 12.08 5.97
N ALA A 23 9.48 11.74 5.57
CA ALA A 23 9.70 10.91 4.40
C ALA A 23 8.98 9.57 4.61
N GLY A 24 8.31 9.08 3.56
CA GLY A 24 7.69 7.76 3.59
C GLY A 24 8.73 6.66 3.87
N PRO A 25 8.28 5.45 4.25
CA PRO A 25 9.19 4.35 4.48
C PRO A 25 10.02 4.04 3.23
N ALA A 26 11.30 3.74 3.43
CA ALA A 26 12.19 3.32 2.35
C ALA A 26 11.77 1.95 1.79
N CYS A 27 12.25 1.61 0.58
CA CYS A 27 12.00 0.31 -0.02
C CYS A 27 12.46 -0.82 0.92
N PRO A 28 11.58 -1.74 1.36
CA PRO A 28 11.96 -2.78 2.30
C PRO A 28 12.86 -3.84 1.66
N SER A 29 12.71 -4.07 0.35
CA SER A 29 13.62 -4.91 -0.45
C SER A 29 13.30 -4.80 -1.95
N THR A 30 14.32 -4.99 -2.78
CA THR A 30 14.14 -5.23 -4.23
C THR A 30 13.97 -6.71 -4.56
N ASP A 31 14.27 -7.61 -3.62
CA ASP A 31 13.91 -9.03 -3.70
C ASP A 31 12.41 -9.20 -3.40
N LEU A 32 11.71 -9.92 -4.26
CA LEU A 32 10.25 -10.05 -4.21
C LEU A 32 9.77 -10.74 -2.92
N ASP A 33 10.46 -11.80 -2.50
CA ASP A 33 10.04 -12.59 -1.33
C ASP A 33 10.26 -11.81 -0.04
N ALA A 34 11.42 -11.16 0.10
CA ALA A 34 11.72 -10.28 1.22
C ALA A 34 10.78 -9.07 1.25
N PHE A 35 10.50 -8.45 0.09
CA PHE A 35 9.55 -7.36 -0.03
C PHE A 35 8.16 -7.80 0.45
N LEU A 36 7.63 -8.88 -0.11
CA LEU A 36 6.28 -9.34 0.20
C LEU A 36 6.15 -9.78 1.66
N LYS A 37 7.19 -10.39 2.22
CA LYS A 37 7.26 -10.79 3.64
C LYS A 37 7.07 -9.60 4.59
N ALA A 38 7.62 -8.44 4.24
CA ALA A 38 7.50 -7.19 5.00
C ALA A 38 6.18 -6.47 4.69
N PHE A 39 5.85 -6.33 3.40
CA PHE A 39 4.66 -5.63 2.90
C PHE A 39 3.37 -6.16 3.53
N ILE A 40 3.18 -7.47 3.61
CA ILE A 40 1.90 -8.05 4.02
C ILE A 40 1.53 -7.72 5.48
N ASP A 41 2.50 -7.71 6.39
CA ASP A 41 2.22 -7.56 7.82
C ASP A 41 2.39 -6.12 8.34
N ASP A 42 2.78 -5.17 7.47
CA ASP A 42 2.96 -3.76 7.83
C ASP A 42 2.03 -2.87 7.00
N VAL A 43 0.99 -2.35 7.66
CA VAL A 43 0.00 -1.47 7.03
C VAL A 43 0.62 -0.16 6.52
N ALA A 44 1.69 0.35 7.16
CA ALA A 44 2.38 1.54 6.67
C ALA A 44 3.15 1.25 5.38
N LEU A 45 3.79 0.07 5.27
CA LEU A 45 4.38 -0.39 4.02
C LEU A 45 3.30 -0.65 2.95
N GLN A 46 2.16 -1.25 3.29
CA GLN A 46 1.06 -1.37 2.33
C GLN A 46 0.61 -0.01 1.80
N ARG A 47 0.47 1.00 2.68
CA ARG A 47 0.11 2.37 2.27
C ARG A 47 1.13 3.01 1.34
N ALA A 48 2.42 2.85 1.65
CA ALA A 48 3.49 3.49 0.89
C ALA A 48 3.79 2.81 -0.45
N PHE A 49 3.61 1.48 -0.53
CA PHE A 49 3.96 0.67 -1.70
C PHE A 49 2.73 0.11 -2.43
N THR A 50 1.55 0.69 -2.22
CA THR A 50 0.38 0.48 -3.08
C THR A 50 0.24 1.66 -4.02
N ALA A 51 0.06 1.39 -5.31
CA ALA A 51 -0.15 2.41 -6.31
C ALA A 51 -1.39 3.24 -5.98
N GLN A 52 -1.30 4.55 -6.22
CA GLN A 52 -2.45 5.45 -6.15
C GLN A 52 -2.52 6.22 -7.48
N PRO A 53 -3.48 5.90 -8.37
CA PRO A 53 -4.59 4.97 -8.14
C PRO A 53 -4.18 3.49 -8.17
N LEU A 54 -4.84 2.68 -7.34
CA LEU A 54 -4.87 1.23 -7.43
C LEU A 54 -5.96 0.81 -8.43
N ARG A 55 -5.63 -0.06 -9.38
CA ARG A 55 -6.65 -0.73 -10.21
C ARG A 55 -7.34 -1.79 -9.36
N ASP A 56 -8.61 -1.59 -9.08
CA ASP A 56 -9.43 -2.54 -8.32
C ASP A 56 -10.46 -3.17 -9.25
N GLN A 57 -10.53 -4.49 -9.27
CA GLN A 57 -11.49 -5.24 -10.06
C GLN A 57 -12.34 -6.11 -9.15
N SER A 58 -13.63 -6.20 -9.44
CA SER A 58 -14.56 -7.07 -8.73
C SER A 58 -15.67 -7.56 -9.66
N VAL A 59 -16.47 -8.51 -9.19
CA VAL A 59 -17.71 -8.92 -9.86
C VAL A 59 -18.92 -8.27 -9.17
N ASP A 60 -19.77 -7.59 -9.93
CA ASP A 60 -21.10 -7.18 -9.48
C ASP A 60 -22.08 -8.35 -9.64
N ASN A 61 -22.28 -9.11 -8.56
CA ASN A 61 -23.17 -10.26 -8.51
C ASN A 61 -24.66 -9.89 -8.51
N THR A 62 -25.00 -8.59 -8.49
CA THR A 62 -26.38 -8.10 -8.55
C THR A 62 -26.80 -7.66 -9.96
N ALA A 63 -25.84 -7.57 -10.89
CA ALA A 63 -26.14 -7.27 -12.29
C ALA A 63 -26.99 -8.37 -12.93
N MET A 64 -27.97 -7.97 -13.75
CA MET A 64 -28.83 -8.88 -14.53
C MET A 64 -28.60 -8.66 -16.04
N PRO A 65 -28.71 -9.71 -16.88
CA PRO A 65 -29.09 -11.08 -16.55
C PRO A 65 -27.96 -11.92 -15.90
N GLU A 66 -26.71 -11.48 -16.03
CA GLU A 66 -25.52 -12.17 -15.52
C GLU A 66 -24.64 -11.19 -14.72
N PRO A 67 -23.82 -11.68 -13.78
CA PRO A 67 -22.81 -10.88 -13.09
C PRO A 67 -21.89 -10.16 -14.06
N ARG A 68 -21.43 -8.95 -13.71
CA ARG A 68 -20.57 -8.14 -14.58
C ARG A 68 -19.26 -7.76 -13.89
N PRO A 69 -18.13 -7.77 -14.61
CA PRO A 69 -16.89 -7.23 -14.08
C PRO A 69 -17.02 -5.72 -13.90
N VAL A 70 -16.53 -5.23 -12.77
CA VAL A 70 -16.43 -3.82 -12.43
C VAL A 70 -14.96 -3.49 -12.23
N THR A 71 -14.53 -2.33 -12.72
CA THR A 71 -13.19 -1.80 -12.49
C THR A 71 -13.28 -0.40 -11.90
N GLN A 72 -12.53 -0.16 -10.84
CA GLN A 72 -12.38 1.14 -10.19
C GLN A 72 -10.91 1.53 -10.09
N MET A 73 -10.65 2.84 -10.02
CA MET A 73 -9.32 3.41 -9.78
C MET A 73 -9.33 4.04 -8.38
N LEU A 74 -8.84 3.33 -7.37
CA LEU A 74 -8.96 3.72 -5.97
C LEU A 74 -7.76 4.56 -5.53
N SER A 75 -8.03 5.69 -4.87
CA SER A 75 -6.99 6.57 -4.30
C SER A 75 -7.50 7.29 -3.05
N GLY A 76 -6.60 7.85 -2.25
CA GLY A 76 -6.96 8.66 -1.08
C GLY A 76 -7.93 7.93 -0.15
N ALA A 77 -9.06 8.57 0.17
CA ALA A 77 -10.06 8.01 1.08
C ALA A 77 -10.82 6.78 0.53
N ALA A 78 -10.83 6.57 -0.80
CA ALA A 78 -11.49 5.40 -1.40
C ALA A 78 -10.64 4.13 -1.29
N LEU A 79 -9.32 4.26 -1.06
CA LEU A 79 -8.40 3.14 -0.90
C LEU A 79 -8.22 2.80 0.58
N HIS A 80 -8.94 1.76 1.03
CA HIS A 80 -8.87 1.27 2.40
C HIS A 80 -7.69 0.32 2.59
N PHE A 81 -7.09 0.36 3.78
CA PHE A 81 -5.95 -0.48 4.15
C PHE A 81 -6.24 -1.28 5.43
N PRO A 82 -5.68 -2.49 5.58
CA PRO A 82 -4.81 -3.17 4.61
C PRO A 82 -5.56 -3.58 3.33
N VAL A 83 -4.90 -3.44 2.17
CA VAL A 83 -5.48 -3.88 0.89
C VAL A 83 -5.38 -5.40 0.77
N MET A 84 -4.28 -5.95 1.28
CA MET A 84 -3.99 -7.37 1.31
C MET A 84 -4.02 -7.88 2.76
N PRO A 85 -4.71 -8.99 3.07
CA PRO A 85 -4.79 -9.49 4.44
C PRO A 85 -3.42 -9.94 4.97
N THR A 86 -3.18 -9.68 6.25
CA THR A 86 -1.95 -10.08 6.97
C THR A 86 -1.75 -11.59 6.97
N ARG A 87 -0.55 -12.07 7.28
CA ARG A 87 -0.31 -13.52 7.49
C ARG A 87 -1.24 -14.11 8.55
N SER A 88 -1.47 -13.39 9.65
CA SER A 88 -2.29 -13.88 10.76
C SER A 88 -3.77 -13.98 10.37
N GLU A 89 -4.30 -12.99 9.64
CA GLU A 89 -5.67 -13.03 9.13
C GLU A 89 -5.83 -14.17 8.12
N ARG A 90 -4.87 -14.33 7.21
CA ARG A 90 -4.86 -15.46 6.26
C ARG A 90 -4.89 -16.81 6.96
N ALA A 91 -4.06 -17.01 7.98
CA ALA A 91 -4.04 -18.25 8.76
C ALA A 91 -5.38 -18.49 9.49
N THR A 92 -5.98 -17.44 10.05
CA THR A 92 -7.28 -17.52 10.74
C THR A 92 -8.43 -17.87 9.78
N LEU A 93 -8.39 -17.32 8.58
CA LEU A 93 -9.41 -17.51 7.54
C LEU A 93 -9.20 -18.79 6.71
N GLY A 94 -8.07 -19.49 6.90
CA GLY A 94 -7.71 -20.65 6.10
C GLY A 94 -7.37 -20.30 4.65
N LEU A 95 -6.80 -19.12 4.41
CA LEU A 95 -6.44 -18.67 3.06
C LEU A 95 -5.13 -19.32 2.61
N GLU A 96 -5.18 -20.00 1.48
CA GLU A 96 -4.02 -20.55 0.79
C GLU A 96 -3.43 -19.54 -0.18
N ALA A 97 -2.10 -19.46 -0.18
CA ALA A 97 -1.34 -18.56 -1.03
C ALA A 97 -0.71 -19.32 -2.20
N ARG A 98 -0.94 -18.84 -3.43
CA ARG A 98 -0.37 -19.43 -4.65
C ARG A 98 0.22 -18.35 -5.55
N TRP A 99 1.35 -18.65 -6.17
CA TRP A 99 1.93 -17.81 -7.20
C TRP A 99 1.38 -18.21 -8.56
N LEU A 100 0.87 -17.24 -9.30
CA LEU A 100 0.47 -17.42 -10.70
C LEU A 100 1.61 -17.01 -11.64
N GLU A 101 2.38 -15.99 -11.25
CA GLU A 101 3.54 -15.52 -12.00
C GLU A 101 4.62 -15.00 -11.05
N ARG A 102 5.88 -15.28 -11.37
CA ARG A 102 7.06 -14.71 -10.71
C ARG A 102 8.09 -14.31 -11.76
N GLY A 103 8.22 -13.02 -12.00
CA GLY A 103 9.23 -12.46 -12.89
C GLY A 103 10.02 -11.33 -12.24
N GLU A 104 10.99 -10.79 -12.96
CA GLU A 104 11.86 -9.72 -12.45
C GLU A 104 11.14 -8.37 -12.33
N ARG A 105 10.09 -8.15 -13.14
CA ARG A 105 9.35 -6.88 -13.24
C ARG A 105 7.88 -6.98 -12.84
N GLN A 106 7.34 -8.19 -12.77
CA GLN A 106 5.96 -8.46 -12.43
C GLN A 106 5.89 -9.71 -11.58
N ALA A 107 4.96 -9.73 -10.63
CA ALA A 107 4.61 -10.91 -9.89
C ALA A 107 3.11 -10.92 -9.61
N VAL A 108 2.49 -12.10 -9.73
CA VAL A 108 1.05 -12.26 -9.55
C VAL A 108 0.81 -13.29 -8.47
N PHE A 109 0.11 -12.86 -7.43
CA PHE A 109 -0.11 -13.60 -6.21
C PHE A 109 -1.61 -13.79 -5.98
N ARG A 110 -2.06 -15.02 -5.73
CA ARG A 110 -3.48 -15.34 -5.50
C ARG A 110 -3.68 -15.92 -4.11
N LEU A 111 -4.74 -15.47 -3.45
CA LEU A 111 -5.31 -16.04 -2.24
C LEU A 111 -6.61 -16.74 -2.58
N VAL A 112 -6.75 -17.98 -2.11
CA VAL A 112 -7.98 -18.76 -2.21
C VAL A 112 -8.34 -19.31 -0.85
N LYS A 113 -9.61 -19.61 -0.64
CA LYS A 113 -10.03 -20.46 0.48
C LYS A 113 -10.71 -21.69 -0.10
N GLU A 114 -10.11 -22.85 0.14
CA GLU A 114 -10.70 -24.14 -0.24
C GLU A 114 -12.11 -24.27 0.36
N ASP A 115 -13.00 -24.94 -0.38
CA ASP A 115 -14.43 -25.09 -0.06
C ASP A 115 -15.28 -23.80 -0.10
N THR A 116 -14.73 -22.70 -0.59
CA THR A 116 -15.48 -21.46 -0.88
C THR A 116 -15.10 -20.89 -2.23
N ASP A 117 -15.89 -19.97 -2.75
CA ASP A 117 -15.59 -19.28 -4.00
C ASP A 117 -14.67 -18.06 -3.82
N LEU A 118 -14.09 -17.85 -2.62
CA LEU A 118 -13.20 -16.72 -2.35
C LEU A 118 -11.92 -16.80 -3.20
N GLN A 119 -11.72 -15.78 -4.06
CA GLN A 119 -10.56 -15.69 -4.95
C GLN A 119 -10.07 -14.25 -5.07
N LEU A 120 -8.94 -13.95 -4.42
CA LEU A 120 -8.31 -12.62 -4.47
C LEU A 120 -6.97 -12.70 -5.18
N THR A 121 -6.80 -11.91 -6.23
CA THR A 121 -5.54 -11.81 -7.00
C THR A 121 -4.91 -10.44 -6.82
N TYR A 122 -3.60 -10.42 -6.63
CA TYR A 122 -2.79 -9.22 -6.41
C TYR A 122 -1.67 -9.19 -7.45
N VAL A 123 -1.53 -8.06 -8.16
CA VAL A 123 -0.46 -7.85 -9.12
C VAL A 123 0.53 -6.85 -8.58
N PHE A 124 1.78 -7.28 -8.48
CA PHE A 124 2.90 -6.43 -8.13
C PHE A 124 3.71 -6.11 -9.38
N ARG A 125 4.15 -4.85 -9.49
CA ARG A 125 5.11 -4.43 -10.51
C ARG A 125 6.34 -3.82 -9.86
N ARG A 126 7.50 -4.12 -10.43
CA ARG A 126 8.76 -3.53 -10.02
C ARG A 126 8.99 -2.26 -10.84
N GLY A 127 9.04 -1.13 -10.14
CA GLY A 127 9.56 0.12 -10.70
C GLY A 127 11.09 0.10 -10.75
N GLN A 128 11.69 1.28 -10.86
CA GLN A 128 13.15 1.40 -10.80
C GLN A 128 13.69 1.04 -9.40
N ASP A 129 13.00 1.51 -8.36
CA ASP A 129 13.55 1.47 -6.99
C ASP A 129 12.88 0.46 -6.06
N CYS A 130 11.65 0.03 -6.35
CA CYS A 130 10.93 -0.91 -5.48
C CYS A 130 9.77 -1.63 -6.17
N TRP A 131 9.26 -2.66 -5.51
CA TRP A 131 7.99 -3.32 -5.84
C TRP A 131 6.80 -2.47 -5.36
N GLN A 132 5.71 -2.51 -6.10
CA GLN A 132 4.44 -1.87 -5.72
C GLN A 132 3.26 -2.76 -6.08
N LEU A 133 2.25 -2.78 -5.21
CA LEU A 133 0.94 -3.35 -5.52
C LEU A 133 0.21 -2.41 -6.48
N VAL A 134 -0.07 -2.87 -7.69
CA VAL A 134 -0.70 -2.04 -8.74
C VAL A 134 -2.13 -2.46 -9.04
N GLU A 135 -2.51 -3.67 -8.64
CA GLU A 135 -3.84 -4.21 -8.91
C GLU A 135 -4.30 -5.18 -7.84
N ARG A 136 -5.59 -5.08 -7.49
CA ARG A 136 -6.33 -6.11 -6.76
C ARG A 136 -7.51 -6.54 -7.64
N GLN A 137 -7.77 -7.84 -7.68
CA GLN A 137 -8.92 -8.42 -8.36
C GLN A 137 -9.61 -9.40 -7.42
N ASP A 138 -10.91 -9.19 -7.21
CA ASP A 138 -11.81 -10.04 -6.44
C ASP A 138 -12.76 -10.78 -7.39
N ASP A 139 -12.47 -12.05 -7.66
CA ASP A 139 -13.27 -12.93 -8.50
C ASP A 139 -14.21 -13.82 -7.67
N SER A 140 -14.47 -13.44 -6.41
CA SER A 140 -15.32 -14.23 -5.52
C SER A 140 -16.80 -14.17 -5.93
N LEU A 141 -17.51 -15.28 -5.77
CA LEU A 141 -18.95 -15.41 -6.07
C LEU A 141 -19.79 -15.66 -4.82
#